data_AF-A0A2D0IPL5-F1
#
_entry.id   AF-A0A2D0IPL5-F1
#
_cell.length_a   1.000
_cell.length_b   1.000
_cell.length_c   1.000
_cell.angle_alpha   90.00
_cell.angle_beta   90.00
_cell.angle_gamma   90.00
#
_symmetry.space_group_name_H-M   'P 1'
#
loop_
_entity.id
_entity.type
_entity.pdbx_description
1 polymer ?
#
loop_
_entity_poly.entity_id
_entity_poly.type
_entity_poly.pdbx_seq_one_letter_code
_entity_poly.pdbx_strand_id
1 'polypeptide(L)' 'MSTILHEQGYNTAWIETQLAHVDKNSIRGTYNHAQYLDGRREMLQWYADYMDALEQGENVVHGTFGKRA' A
#
# COMPACT_ATOMS: atom_id res chain seq x y z
N MET A 1 5.57 -0.98 -1.13
CA MET A 1 4.12 -1.22 -0.97
C MET A 1 3.82 -2.61 -0.41
N SER A 2 4.24 -3.73 -1.02
CA SER A 2 3.93 -5.08 -0.50
C SER A 2 4.42 -5.32 0.93
N THR A 3 5.72 -5.13 1.21
CA THR A 3 6.34 -5.43 2.52
C THR A 3 5.61 -4.75 3.68
N ILE A 4 5.41 -3.43 3.59
CA ILE A 4 4.77 -2.66 4.66
C ILE A 4 3.30 -3.02 4.87
N LEU A 5 2.57 -3.35 3.80
CA LEU A 5 1.17 -3.77 3.91
C LEU A 5 1.05 -5.16 4.55
N HIS A 6 2.01 -6.05 4.31
CA HIS A 6 2.10 -7.33 5.00
C HIS A 6 2.46 -7.16 6.49
N GLU A 7 3.41 -6.28 6.81
CA GLU A 7 3.78 -5.97 8.19
C GLU A 7 2.63 -5.32 8.97
N GLN A 8 1.80 -4.51 8.29
CA GLN A 8 0.58 -3.93 8.84
C GLN A 8 -0.57 -4.96 9.00
N GLY A 9 -0.39 -6.19 8.50
CA GLY A 9 -1.35 -7.28 8.68
C GLY A 9 -2.50 -7.30 7.67
N TYR A 10 -2.40 -6.56 6.56
CA TYR A 10 -3.43 -6.62 5.52
C TYR A 10 -3.46 -7.98 4.81
N ASN A 11 -4.63 -8.34 4.31
CA ASN A 11 -4.85 -9.63 3.66
C ASN A 11 -3.98 -9.75 2.40
N THR A 12 -3.17 -10.82 2.34
CA THR A 12 -2.32 -11.15 1.19
C THR A 12 -3.09 -11.14 -0.14
N ALA A 13 -4.33 -11.63 -0.17
CA ALA A 13 -5.14 -11.63 -1.38
C ALA A 13 -5.41 -10.21 -1.90
N TRP A 14 -5.57 -9.22 -1.01
CA TRP A 14 -5.80 -7.83 -1.38
C TRP A 14 -4.53 -7.18 -1.94
N ILE A 15 -3.39 -7.44 -1.29
CA ILE A 15 -2.07 -6.96 -1.70
C ILE A 15 -1.72 -7.53 -3.08
N GLU A 16 -1.84 -8.84 -3.26
CA GLU A 16 -1.55 -9.50 -4.54
C GLU A 16 -2.51 -9.06 -5.64
N THR A 17 -3.80 -8.87 -5.35
CA THR A 17 -4.76 -8.35 -6.34
C THR A 17 -4.43 -6.91 -6.75
N GLN A 18 -3.88 -6.09 -5.85
CA GLN A 18 -3.44 -4.73 -6.17
C GLN A 18 -2.15 -4.72 -7.02
N LEU A 19 -1.28 -5.71 -6.83
CA LEU A 19 -0.02 -5.85 -7.56
C LEU A 19 -0.15 -6.66 -8.85
N ALA A 20 -1.20 -7.44 -9.00
CA ALA A 20 -1.45 -8.27 -10.17
C ALA A 20 -1.72 -7.39 -11.40
N HIS A 21 -0.87 -7.51 -12.41
CA HIS A 21 -1.07 -6.88 -13.71
C HIS A 21 -2.14 -7.66 -14.49
N VAL A 22 -3.40 -7.25 -14.37
CA VAL A 22 -4.60 -7.74 -15.09
C VAL A 22 -4.71 -9.27 -15.12
N ASP A 23 -5.56 -9.81 -14.24
CA ASP A 23 -5.82 -11.25 -14.21
C ASP A 23 -6.42 -11.72 -15.55
N LYS A 24 -5.84 -12.78 -16.15
CA LYS A 24 -6.23 -13.28 -17.49
C LYS A 24 -7.62 -13.95 -17.51
N ASN A 25 -8.24 -14.16 -16.34
CA ASN A 25 -9.56 -14.79 -16.20
C ASN A 25 -10.62 -13.79 -15.70
N SER A 26 -11.32 -13.13 -16.64
CA SER A 26 -12.27 -12.04 -16.33
C SER A 26 -13.48 -12.46 -15.48
N ILE A 27 -13.89 -13.75 -15.52
CA ILE A 27 -15.06 -14.25 -14.76
C ILE A 27 -14.78 -14.35 -13.26
N ARG A 28 -13.56 -14.76 -12.87
CA ARG A 28 -13.13 -14.76 -11.46
C ARG A 28 -12.88 -13.34 -10.94
N GLY A 29 -12.49 -12.43 -11.83
CA GLY A 29 -12.29 -11.02 -11.54
C GLY A 29 -13.52 -10.35 -10.96
N THR A 30 -14.72 -10.55 -11.53
CA THR A 30 -15.93 -9.81 -11.12
C THR A 30 -16.40 -10.12 -9.69
N TYR A 31 -16.42 -11.40 -9.30
CA TYR A 31 -16.83 -11.81 -7.95
C TYR A 31 -15.77 -11.44 -6.89
N ASN A 32 -14.48 -11.64 -7.19
CA ASN A 32 -13.38 -11.20 -6.32
C ASN A 32 -13.30 -9.68 -6.21
N HIS A 33 -13.66 -8.95 -7.26
CA HIS A 33 -13.67 -7.49 -7.25
C HIS A 33 -14.68 -6.97 -6.24
N ALA A 34 -15.93 -7.44 -6.27
CA ALA A 34 -16.94 -6.99 -5.30
C ALA A 34 -16.58 -7.36 -3.85
N GLN A 35 -16.02 -8.56 -3.63
CA GLN A 35 -15.71 -9.05 -2.29
C GLN A 35 -14.50 -8.35 -1.66
N TYR A 36 -13.51 -7.94 -2.46
CA TYR A 36 -12.27 -7.33 -1.94
C TYR A 36 -12.19 -5.83 -2.12
N LEU A 37 -13.15 -5.19 -2.82
CA LEU A 37 -13.09 -3.76 -3.11
C LEU A 37 -13.04 -2.90 -1.85
N ASP A 38 -13.89 -3.19 -0.86
CA ASP A 38 -13.99 -2.35 0.33
C ASP A 38 -12.74 -2.47 1.20
N GLY A 39 -12.27 -3.69 1.46
CA GLY A 39 -11.00 -3.90 2.18
C GLY A 39 -9.77 -3.36 1.45
N ARG A 40 -9.75 -3.44 0.11
CA ARG A 40 -8.68 -2.81 -0.69
C ARG A 40 -8.73 -1.30 -0.64
N ARG A 41 -9.93 -0.69 -0.61
CA ARG A 41 -10.07 0.76 -0.48
C ARG A 41 -9.51 1.24 0.85
N GLU A 42 -9.85 0.56 1.94
CA GLU A 42 -9.30 0.86 3.28
C GLU A 42 -7.78 0.72 3.30
N MET A 43 -7.25 -0.40 2.80
CA MET A 43 -5.81 -0.64 2.69
C MET A 43 -5.08 0.46 1.90
N LEU A 44 -5.65 0.88 0.76
CA LEU A 44 -5.06 1.92 -0.08
C LEU A 44 -5.15 3.31 0.55
N GLN A 45 -6.24 3.61 1.26
CA GLN A 45 -6.37 4.87 1.97
C GLN A 45 -5.33 4.95 3.09
N TRP A 46 -5.18 3.89 3.89
CA TRP A 46 -4.15 3.83 4.92
C TRP A 46 -2.74 3.99 4.33
N TYR A 47 -2.47 3.37 3.18
CA TYR A 47 -1.19 3.52 2.50
C TYR A 47 -0.94 4.96 2.03
N ALA A 48 -1.97 5.65 1.53
CA ALA A 48 -1.88 7.05 1.16
C ALA A 48 -1.60 7.93 2.38
N ASP A 49 -2.37 7.75 3.46
CA ASP A 49 -2.19 8.50 4.71
C ASP A 49 -0.77 8.28 5.29
N TYR A 50 -0.25 7.06 5.20
CA TYR A 50 1.12 6.75 5.60
C TYR A 50 2.18 7.46 4.74
N MET A 51 1.98 7.56 3.43
CA MET A 51 2.89 8.31 2.55
C MET A 51 2.84 9.81 2.84
N ASP A 52 1.64 10.36 3.05
CA ASP A 52 1.44 11.77 3.38
C ASP A 52 2.14 12.12 4.71
N ALA A 53 2.04 11.26 5.73
CA ALA A 53 2.73 11.42 7.00
C ALA A 53 4.27 11.41 6.85
N LEU A 54 4.80 10.56 5.95
CA LEU A 54 6.23 10.53 5.65
C LEU A 54 6.68 11.81 4.91
N GLU A 55 5.88 12.32 3.97
CA GLU A 55 6.18 13.56 3.25
C GLU A 55 6.20 14.77 4.19
N GLN A 56 5.25 14.83 5.13
CA GLN A 56 5.15 15.89 6.14
C GLN A 56 6.27 15.82 7.20
N GLY A 57 7.12 14.79 7.14
CA GLY A 57 8.28 14.65 8.00
C GLY A 57 7.97 14.10 9.39
N GLU A 58 6.77 13.55 9.63
CA GLU A 58 6.36 13.03 10.95
C GLU A 58 7.27 11.89 11.43
N ASN A 59 7.92 11.17 10.52
CA ASN A 59 8.87 10.09 10.80
C ASN A 59 10.25 10.27 10.15
N VAL A 60 10.58 11.48 9.68
CA VAL A 60 11.84 11.75 8.98
C VAL A 60 12.76 12.60 9.85
N VAL A 61 13.86 12.01 10.30
CA VAL A 61 14.93 12.76 11.00
C VAL A 61 15.72 13.57 9.97
N HIS A 62 15.52 14.89 9.93
CA HIS A 62 16.36 15.79 9.14
C HIS A 62 17.77 15.87 9.76
N GLY A 63 18.68 15.04 9.27
CA GLY A 63 20.09 15.10 9.66
C GLY A 63 20.79 16.30 9.03
N THR A 64 21.31 17.21 9.85
CA THR A 64 22.25 18.27 9.42
C THR A 64 23.62 17.65 9.19
N PHE A 65 23.82 17.06 8.00
CA PHE A 65 25.13 16.56 7.58
C PHE A 65 26.02 17.75 7.22
N GLY A 66 26.80 18.23 8.19
CA GLY A 66 27.79 19.28 7.97
C GLY A 66 28.80 18.85 6.90
N LYS A 67 28.92 19.62 5.81
CA LYS A 67 30.01 19.44 4.85
C LYS A 67 31.33 19.65 5.59
N ARG A 68 32.15 18.60 5.67
CA ARG A 68 33.57 18.74 5.99
C ARG A 68 34.23 19.45 4.80
N ALA A 69 34.80 20.62 5.06
CA ALA A 69 35.69 21.34 4.17
C ALA A 69 37.03 20.61 4.04
#